data_AF-X0TCZ0-F1
#
_entry.id   AF-X0TCZ0-F1
#
_cell.length_a   1.000
_cell.length_b   1.000
_cell.length_c   1.000
_cell.angle_alpha   90.00
_cell.angle_beta   90.00
_cell.angle_gamma   90.00
#
_symmetry.space_group_name_H-M   'P 1'
#
loop_
_entity.id
_entity.type
_entity.pdbx_description
1 polymer ?
#
loop_
_entity_poly.entity_id
_entity_poly.type
_entity_poly.pdbx_seq_one_letter_code
_entity_poly.pdbx_strand_id
1 'polypeptide(L)'
;ETFNSYSLPEYVDSKTLVFCVSFSGNTEETIACYKQAKKKRAYIVSISTNGWFQKNVKKDIILVPGTAPQPRMGIAYTCLPILIVLE
;
A
#
# COMPACT_ATOMS: atom_id res chain seq x y z
N GLU A 1 -1.08 -0.58 17.29
CA GLU A 1 -2.54 -0.40 17.23
C GLU A 1 -3.04 -0.92 15.88
N THR A 2 -4.28 -1.39 15.80
CA THR A 2 -4.90 -1.81 14.54
C THR A 2 -6.11 -0.93 14.28
N PHE A 3 -6.14 -0.28 13.11
CA PHE A 3 -7.22 0.59 12.68
C PHE A 3 -7.98 -0.09 11.54
N ASN A 4 -9.24 -0.47 11.79
CA ASN A 4 -10.14 -1.05 10.80
C ASN A 4 -11.14 0.00 10.31
N SER A 5 -10.63 1.14 9.85
CA SER A 5 -11.45 2.24 9.35
C SER A 5 -10.84 2.83 8.09
N TYR A 6 -11.59 3.70 7.44
CA TYR A 6 -11.15 4.47 6.28
C TYR A 6 -10.21 5.62 6.67
N SER A 7 -9.77 5.70 7.93
CA SER A 7 -9.01 6.83 8.48
C SER A 7 -7.57 6.42 8.78
N LEU A 8 -6.63 7.24 8.33
CA LEU A 8 -5.22 7.09 8.66
C LEU A 8 -4.98 7.55 10.11
N PRO A 9 -4.10 6.88 10.88
CA PRO A 9 -3.82 7.29 12.26
C PRO A 9 -3.32 8.74 12.36
N GLU A 10 -3.69 9.43 13.43
CA GLU A 10 -3.43 10.86 13.57
C GLU A 10 -1.94 11.21 13.61
N TYR A 11 -1.12 10.35 14.20
CA TYR A 11 0.33 10.51 14.32
C TYR A 11 1.08 10.41 12.98
N VAL A 12 0.44 9.98 11.89
CA VAL A 12 1.06 9.95 10.57
C VAL A 12 1.23 11.37 10.05
N ASP A 13 2.44 11.71 9.61
CA ASP A 13 2.82 13.04 9.14
C ASP A 13 3.79 12.98 7.94
N SER A 14 4.39 14.12 7.58
CA SER A 14 5.32 14.21 6.44
C SER A 14 6.69 13.55 6.67
N LYS A 15 6.98 13.08 7.89
CA LYS A 15 8.20 12.32 8.21
C LYS A 15 7.93 10.82 8.30
N THR A 16 6.68 10.41 8.12
CA THR A 16 6.27 9.01 8.23
C THR A 16 6.37 8.31 6.87
N LEU A 17 6.86 7.08 6.87
CA LEU A 17 6.78 6.15 5.74
C LEU A 17 5.54 5.28 5.87
N VAL A 18 4.68 5.29 4.84
CA VAL A 18 3.42 4.54 4.79
C VAL A 18 3.47 3.50 3.68
N PHE A 19 3.29 2.23 4.04
CA PHE A 19 3.10 1.15 3.08
C PHE A 19 1.61 0.92 2.81
N CYS A 20 1.17 1.18 1.58
CA CYS A 20 -0.18 0.89 1.13
C CYS A 20 -0.19 -0.46 0.41
N VAL A 21 -0.61 -1.53 1.10
CA VAL A 21 -0.61 -2.89 0.56
C VAL A 21 -2.04 -3.33 0.27
N SER A 22 -2.34 -3.61 -0.99
CA SER A 22 -3.63 -4.18 -1.41
C SER A 22 -3.40 -5.13 -2.56
N PHE A 23 -3.61 -6.44 -2.33
CA PHE A 23 -3.36 -7.45 -3.37
C PHE A 23 -4.23 -7.24 -4.61
N SER A 24 -5.52 -6.90 -4.43
CA SER A 24 -6.47 -6.60 -5.53
C SER A 24 -6.33 -5.17 -6.07
N GLY A 25 -5.58 -4.32 -5.38
CA GLY A 25 -5.43 -2.91 -5.68
C GLY A 25 -6.72 -2.08 -5.61
N ASN A 26 -7.80 -2.62 -5.07
CA ASN A 26 -9.13 -1.98 -5.04
C ASN A 26 -9.71 -1.84 -3.62
N THR A 27 -8.99 -2.29 -2.58
CA THR A 27 -9.47 -2.21 -1.19
C THR A 27 -9.73 -0.75 -0.82
N GLU A 28 -10.99 -0.42 -0.52
CA GLU A 28 -11.44 0.96 -0.36
C GLU A 28 -10.77 1.65 0.83
N GLU A 29 -10.58 0.93 1.93
CA GLU A 29 -9.90 1.41 3.14
C GLU A 29 -8.44 1.77 2.83
N THR A 30 -7.72 0.90 2.11
CA THR A 30 -6.34 1.16 1.71
C THR A 30 -6.25 2.37 0.77
N ILE A 31 -7.20 2.52 -0.15
CA ILE A 31 -7.27 3.67 -1.06
C ILE A 31 -7.56 4.97 -0.29
N ALA A 32 -8.46 4.93 0.69
CA ALA A 32 -8.78 6.08 1.54
C ALA A 32 -7.55 6.51 2.35
N CYS A 33 -6.85 5.55 2.97
CA CYS A 33 -5.61 5.80 3.71
C CYS A 33 -4.49 6.34 2.80
N TYR A 34 -4.33 5.81 1.58
CA TYR A 34 -3.37 6.35 0.60
C TYR A 34 -3.64 7.82 0.28
N LYS A 35 -4.90 8.18 0.00
CA LYS A 35 -5.28 9.57 -0.29
C LYS A 35 -4.99 10.50 0.89
N GLN A 36 -5.25 10.04 2.11
CA GLN A 36 -4.96 10.80 3.33
C GLN A 36 -3.45 10.97 3.57
N ALA A 37 -2.67 9.90 3.43
CA ALA A 37 -1.21 9.94 3.55
C ALA A 37 -0.63 10.93 2.54
N LYS A 38 -1.14 10.93 1.30
CA LYS A 38 -0.72 11.85 0.25
C LYS A 38 -1.06 13.31 0.60
N LYS A 39 -2.26 13.56 1.16
CA LYS A 39 -2.65 14.89 1.65
C LYS A 39 -1.72 15.38 2.77
N LYS A 40 -1.30 14.47 3.66
CA LYS A 40 -0.33 14.74 4.74
C LYS A 40 1.13 14.84 4.27
N ARG A 41 1.41 14.60 2.98
CA ARG A 41 2.75 14.60 2.38
C ARG A 41 3.69 13.58 3.05
N ALA A 42 3.14 12.47 3.53
CA ALA A 42 3.93 11.33 3.99
C ALA A 42 4.73 10.73 2.82
N TYR A 43 5.78 9.99 3.13
CA TYR A 43 6.42 9.09 2.17
C TYR A 43 5.52 7.88 1.99
N ILE A 44 5.27 7.46 0.75
CA ILE A 44 4.31 6.40 0.46
C ILE A 44 4.91 5.42 -0.53
N VAL A 45 4.85 4.13 -0.18
CA VAL A 45 5.14 3.03 -1.11
C VAL A 45 3.90 2.17 -1.23
N SER A 46 3.45 1.96 -2.47
CA SER A 46 2.27 1.14 -2.76
C SER A 46 2.69 -0.23 -3.26
N ILE A 47 2.06 -1.29 -2.77
CA ILE A 47 2.29 -2.66 -3.23
C ILE A 47 0.95 -3.26 -3.64
N SER A 48 0.84 -3.62 -4.92
CA SER A 48 -0.40 -4.14 -5.49
C SER A 48 -0.11 -5.05 -6.68
N THR A 49 -1.07 -5.90 -7.03
CA THR A 49 -1.00 -6.68 -8.28
C THR A 49 -1.60 -5.90 -9.45
N ASN A 50 -2.72 -5.20 -9.21
CA ASN A 50 -3.49 -4.52 -10.26
C ASN A 50 -4.41 -3.40 -9.70
N GLY A 51 -5.56 -3.17 -10.35
CA GLY A 51 -6.67 -2.38 -9.82
C GLY A 51 -6.48 -0.86 -9.86
N TRP A 52 -7.14 -0.18 -8.93
CA TRP A 52 -7.08 1.27 -8.76
C TRP A 52 -5.65 1.73 -8.51
N PHE A 53 -4.89 1.02 -7.68
CA PHE A 53 -3.49 1.34 -7.40
C PHE A 53 -2.62 1.34 -8.68
N GLN A 54 -2.70 0.30 -9.50
CA GLN A 54 -1.96 0.22 -10.77
C GLN A 54 -2.30 1.37 -11.73
N LYS A 55 -3.57 1.81 -11.76
CA LYS A 55 -4.04 2.85 -12.69
C LYS A 55 -3.74 4.27 -12.21
N ASN A 56 -3.72 4.50 -10.90
CA ASN A 56 -3.72 5.86 -10.33
C ASN A 56 -2.41 6.23 -9.62
N VAL A 57 -1.60 5.25 -9.23
CA VAL A 57 -0.30 5.50 -8.60
C VAL A 57 0.79 5.36 -9.65
N LYS A 58 1.45 6.48 -9.96
CA LYS A 58 2.47 6.56 -11.02
C LYS A 58 3.91 6.50 -10.51
N LYS A 59 4.11 6.71 -9.22
CA LYS A 59 5.42 6.75 -8.56
C LYS A 59 5.36 5.87 -7.32
N ASP A 60 6.49 5.26 -6.98
CA ASP A 60 6.68 4.51 -5.74
C ASP A 60 5.63 3.39 -5.56
N ILE A 61 5.34 2.68 -6.67
CA ILE A 61 4.48 1.50 -6.70
C ILE A 61 5.29 0.28 -7.14
N ILE A 62 5.14 -0.80 -6.38
CA ILE A 62 5.69 -2.11 -6.70
C ILE A 62 4.54 -2.98 -7.17
N LEU A 63 4.60 -3.38 -8.44
CA LEU A 63 3.61 -4.26 -9.04
C LEU A 63 4.04 -5.71 -8.87
N VAL A 64 3.25 -6.45 -8.11
CA VAL A 64 3.39 -7.91 -7.96
C VAL A 64 2.92 -8.59 -9.25
N PRO A 65 3.58 -9.67 -9.71
CA PRO A 65 3.13 -10.41 -10.89
C PRO A 65 1.68 -10.89 -10.76
N GLY A 66 0.88 -10.69 -11.81
CA GLY A 66 -0.52 -11.18 -11.86
C GLY A 66 -0.68 -12.69 -11.76
N THR A 67 0.41 -13.44 -11.96
CA THR A 67 0.50 -14.90 -11.78
C THR A 67 0.69 -15.30 -10.32
N ALA A 68 0.81 -14.34 -9.39
CA ALA A 68 0.95 -14.63 -7.98
C ALA A 68 -0.26 -15.45 -7.47
N PRO A 69 -0.03 -16.46 -6.62
CA PRO A 69 -1.10 -17.24 -6.05
C PRO A 69 -2.01 -16.36 -5.18
N GLN A 70 -3.18 -16.87 -4.83
CA GLN A 70 -4.17 -16.16 -4.00
C GLN A 70 -3.51 -15.47 -2.80
N PRO A 71 -4.01 -14.31 -2.33
CA PRO A 71 -3.31 -13.45 -1.37
C PRO A 71 -2.72 -14.17 -0.15
N ARG A 72 -3.44 -15.16 0.39
CA ARG A 72 -3.00 -15.96 1.56
C ARG A 72 -1.81 -16.88 1.26
N MET A 73 -1.66 -17.36 0.02
CA MET A 73 -0.51 -18.12 -0.44
C MET A 73 0.58 -17.22 -1.04
N GLY A 74 0.21 -16.02 -1.50
CA GLY A 74 1.10 -15.04 -2.11
C GLY A 74 1.72 -14.04 -1.14
N ILE A 75 1.66 -14.26 0.17
CA ILE A 75 2.08 -13.29 1.19
C ILE A 75 3.53 -12.82 1.01
N ALA A 76 4.42 -13.72 0.56
CA ALA A 76 5.82 -13.38 0.29
C ALA A 76 5.94 -12.28 -0.77
N TYR A 77 5.07 -12.28 -1.79
CA TYR A 77 5.07 -11.24 -2.82
C TYR A 77 4.68 -9.87 -2.30
N THR A 78 3.84 -9.79 -1.27
CA THR A 78 3.45 -8.50 -0.68
C THR A 78 4.34 -8.06 0.47
N CYS A 79 4.97 -9.01 1.17
CA CYS A 79 5.80 -8.71 2.35
C CYS A 79 7.28 -8.50 2.02
N LEU A 80 7.87 -9.28 1.10
CA LEU A 80 9.28 -9.13 0.75
C LEU A 80 9.63 -7.74 0.19
N PRO A 81 8.80 -7.10 -0.66
CA PRO A 81 9.11 -5.75 -1.12
C PRO A 81 9.19 -4.71 0.00
N ILE A 82 8.46 -4.92 1.11
CA ILE A 82 8.54 -4.03 2.29
C ILE A 82 9.95 -4.09 2.88
N LEU A 83 10.51 -5.30 3.02
CA LEU A 83 11.86 -5.48 3.58
C LEU A 83 12.93 -4.83 2.70
N ILE A 84 12.84 -5.03 1.38
CA ILE A 84 13.79 -4.46 0.41
C ILE A 84 13.75 -2.93 0.40
N VAL A 85 12.58 -2.32 0.62
CA VAL A 85 12.43 -0.86 0.67
C VAL A 85 12.99 -0.27 1.96
N LEU A 86 13.06 -1.06 3.04
CA LEU A 86 13.55 -0.62 4.34
C LEU A 86 15.06 -0.79 4.52
N GLU A 87 15.71 -1.54 3.63
CA GLU A 87 17.18 -1.65 3.54
C GLU A 87 17.79 -0.37 2.93
#